data_AF-A0AAU5G6B9-F1
#
_entry.id   AF-A0AAU5G6B9-F1
#
_cell.length_a   1.000
_cell.length_b   1.000
_cell.length_c   1.000
_cell.angle_alpha   90.00
_cell.angle_beta   90.00
_cell.angle_gamma   90.00
#
_symmetry.space_group_name_H-M   'P 1'
#
loop_
_entity.id
_entity.type
_entity.pdbx_description
1 polymer ?
#
loop_
_entity_poly.entity_id
_entity_poly.type
_entity_poly.pdbx_seq_one_letter_code
_entity_poly.pdbx_strand_id
1 'polypeptide(L)' 'MDGDAYAVEIRGHRLPVDRPEEAGGQDTAPTPTELFAASLATCVAFHCGR' A
#
# COMPACT_ATOMS: atom_id res chain seq x y z
N MET A 1 -6.30 19.33 -4.63
CA MET A 1 -5.41 18.20 -4.34
C MET A 1 -5.59 17.26 -5.50
N ASP A 2 -4.96 17.62 -6.63
CA ASP A 2 -5.02 16.86 -7.87
C ASP A 2 -3.73 16.05 -7.91
N GLY A 3 -3.82 14.83 -7.43
CA GLY A 3 -2.73 13.86 -7.44
C GLY A 3 -3.39 12.51 -7.28
N ASP A 4 -3.06 11.58 -8.17
CA ASP A 4 -3.64 10.22 -8.30
C ASP A 4 -3.47 9.33 -7.05
N ALA A 5 -3.17 9.91 -5.89
CA ALA A 5 -3.18 9.23 -4.60
C ALA A 5 -4.63 9.04 -4.13
N TYR A 6 -4.96 7.81 -3.78
CA TYR A 6 -6.27 7.45 -3.26
C TYR A 6 -6.14 6.68 -1.95
N ALA A 7 -7.24 6.60 -1.21
CA ALA A 7 -7.28 5.86 0.05
C ALA A 7 -8.16 4.62 -0.11
N VAL A 8 -7.67 3.48 0.35
CA VAL A 8 -8.44 2.24 0.46
C VAL A 8 -8.99 2.16 1.88
N GLU A 9 -10.29 1.91 1.99
CA GLU A 9 -11.00 1.77 3.27
C GLU A 9 -11.32 0.29 3.53
N ILE A 10 -10.83 -0.28 4.64
CA ILE A 10 -11.05 -1.69 5.01
C ILE A 10 -11.43 -1.76 6.48
N ARG A 11 -12.68 -2.12 6.80
CA ARG A 11 -13.17 -2.30 8.18
C ARG A 11 -12.91 -1.07 9.09
N GLY A 12 -12.83 0.13 8.52
CA GLY A 12 -12.51 1.38 9.22
C GLY A 12 -11.02 1.76 9.25
N HIS A 13 -10.15 0.96 8.62
CA HIS A 13 -8.76 1.31 8.39
C HIS A 13 -8.61 2.04 7.06
N ARG A 14 -7.93 3.18 7.09
CA ARG A 14 -7.59 3.98 5.91
C ARG A 14 -6.16 3.71 5.50
N LEU A 15 -5.96 3.19 4.29
CA LEU A 15 -4.65 2.94 3.72
C LEU A 15 -4.43 3.89 2.54
N PRO A 16 -3.57 4.93 2.66
CA PRO A 16 -3.22 5.76 1.52
C PRO A 16 -2.39 4.93 0.53
N VAL A 17 -2.61 5.20 -0.76
CA VAL A 17 -1.95 4.54 -1.87
C VAL A 17 -1.55 5.60 -2.87
N ASP A 18 -0.30 5.55 -3.33
CA ASP A 18 0.20 6.42 -4.38
C ASP A 18 0.76 5.55 -5.52
N ARG A 19 0.78 6.09 -6.72
CA ARG A 19 1.49 5.47 -7.84
C ARG A 19 2.96 5.89 -7.79
N PRO A 20 3.90 5.16 -8.41
CA PRO A 20 5.30 5.57 -8.43
C PRO A 20 5.47 6.91 -9.17
N GLU A 21 6.51 7.68 -8.82
CA GLU A 21 6.84 8.98 -9.45
C GLU A 21 6.98 8.86 -10.97
N GLU A 22 7.61 7.78 -11.44
CA GLU A 22 7.79 7.44 -12.86
C GLU A 22 6.46 7.35 -13.62
N ALA A 23 5.38 7.01 -12.91
CA ALA A 23 4.03 6.92 -13.44
C ALA A 23 3.20 8.17 -13.17
N GLY A 24 3.79 9.27 -12.68
CA GLY A 24 3.12 10.53 -12.38
C GLY A 24 2.61 10.66 -10.94
N GLY A 25 3.06 9.79 -10.03
CA GLY A 25 2.73 9.90 -8.61
C GLY A 25 3.66 10.84 -7.85
N GLN A 26 3.45 10.95 -6.55
CA GLN A 26 4.21 11.86 -5.68
C GLN A 26 5.03 11.14 -4.60
N ASP A 27 5.06 9.80 -4.63
CA ASP A 27 5.70 8.94 -3.62
C ASP A 27 5.29 9.31 -2.18
N THR A 28 4.03 9.71 -2.01
CA THR A 28 3.49 10.14 -0.71
C THR A 28 2.89 9.00 0.11
N ALA A 29 2.74 7.82 -0.51
CA ALA A 29 2.21 6.61 0.10
C ALA A 29 2.71 5.37 -0.66
N PRO A 30 2.64 4.16 -0.06
CA PRO A 30 3.05 2.95 -0.74
C PRO A 30 2.24 2.67 -2.00
N THR A 31 2.88 2.03 -2.97
CA THR A 31 2.23 1.55 -4.18
C THR A 31 1.32 0.35 -3.91
N PRO A 32 0.32 0.08 -4.78
CA PRO A 32 -0.50 -1.11 -4.66
C PRO A 32 0.32 -2.41 -4.59
N THR A 33 1.41 -2.47 -5.36
CA THR A 33 2.29 -3.65 -5.42
C THR A 33 3.06 -3.85 -4.12
N GLU A 34 3.54 -2.77 -3.50
CA GLU A 34 4.22 -2.84 -2.20
C GLU A 34 3.26 -3.27 -1.09
N LEU A 35 2.03 -2.75 -1.08
CA LEU A 35 1.00 -3.20 -0.13
C LEU A 35 0.67 -4.68 -0.31
N PHE A 36 0.59 -5.16 -1.55
CA PHE A 36 0.42 -6.58 -1.83
C PHE A 36 1.58 -7.42 -1.30
N ALA A 37 2.81 -7.05 -1.59
CA ALA A 37 3.99 -7.73 -1.07
C ALA A 37 4.05 -7.73 0.46
N ALA A 38 3.72 -6.60 1.10
CA ALA A 38 3.64 -6.47 2.55
C ALA A 38 2.58 -7.43 3.15
N SER A 39 1.41 -7.57 2.51
CA SER A 39 0.38 -8.52 2.94
C SER A 39 0.91 -9.97 2.96
N LEU A 40 1.65 -10.38 1.93
CA LEU A 40 2.26 -11.71 1.86
C LEU A 40 3.35 -11.89 2.91
N ALA A 41 4.24 -10.91 3.06
CA ALA A 41 5.31 -10.94 4.06
C ALA A 41 4.76 -11.07 5.48
N THR A 42 3.70 -10.34 5.82
CA THR A 42 3.04 -10.45 7.13
C THR A 42 2.36 -11.81 7.33
N CYS A 43 1.74 -12.37 6.29
CA CYS A 43 1.21 -13.73 6.34
C CYS A 43 2.32 -14.76 6.62
N VAL A 44 3.44 -14.69 5.90
CA VAL A 44 4.58 -15.60 6.13
C VAL A 44 5.15 -15.42 7.54
N ALA A 45 5.38 -14.19 7.98
CA ALA A 45 5.87 -13.90 9.33
C ALA A 45 4.93 -14.45 10.40
N PHE A 46 3.61 -14.32 10.21
CA PHE A 46 2.62 -14.89 11.13
C PHE A 46 2.70 -16.42 11.14
N HIS A 47 2.74 -17.09 10.00
CA HIS A 47 2.67 -18.56 9.94
C HIS A 47 4.00 -19.26 10.24
N CYS A 48 5.14 -18.71 9.84
CA CYS A 48 6.47 -19.31 9.94
C CYS A 48 7.35 -18.70 11.04
N GLY A 49 7.00 -17.52 11.57
CA GLY A 49 7.75 -16.83 12.62
C GLY A 49 7.32 -17.19 14.05
N ARG A 50 6.64 -18.32 14.24
CA ARG A 50 6.23 -18.88 15.52
C ARG A 50 6.83 -20.26 15.73
#